data_AF-A0A7W1XS65-F1
#
_entry.id   AF-A0A7W1XS65-F1
#
_cell.length_a   1.000
_cell.length_b   1.000
_cell.length_c   1.000
_cell.angle_alpha   90.00
_cell.angle_beta   90.00
_cell.angle_gamma   90.00
#
_symmetry.space_group_name_H-M   'P 1'
#
loop_
_entity.id
_entity.type
_entity.pdbx_description
1 polymer ?
#
loop_
_entity_poly.entity_id
_entity_poly.type
_entity_poly.pdbx_seq_one_letter_code
_entity_poly.pdbx_strand_id
1 'polypeptide(L)'
;MMRDHTKRKNFDRLVDQIEQEILNAIRECGPQPYYTEMYLHCSICYKKKKRTELRITKDPEQIYDEFAVCLHCIDKLNLTVSKSERALDFKARTYAIMRIISGVLPFDESEEKPLTGSE
;
A
#
# COMPACT_ATOMS: atom_id res chain seq x y z
N MET A 1 -2.84 -23.26 -12.91
CA MET A 1 -2.70 -22.31 -11.79
C MET A 1 -1.25 -21.82 -11.63
N MET A 2 -0.60 -21.30 -12.69
CA MET A 2 0.82 -20.87 -12.66
C MET A 2 1.03 -19.34 -12.68
N ARG A 3 -0.04 -18.54 -12.80
CA ARG A 3 0.07 -17.07 -12.97
C ARG A 3 0.28 -16.30 -11.66
N ASP A 4 -0.02 -16.89 -10.50
CA ASP A 4 0.07 -16.19 -9.20
C ASP A 4 1.47 -16.12 -8.61
N HIS A 5 2.26 -17.18 -8.74
CA HIS A 5 3.62 -17.22 -8.17
C HIS A 5 4.55 -16.16 -8.76
N THR A 6 4.40 -15.82 -10.05
CA THR A 6 5.22 -14.79 -10.70
C THR A 6 4.85 -13.38 -10.22
N LYS A 7 3.56 -13.10 -10.00
CA LYS A 7 3.10 -11.80 -9.51
C LYS A 7 3.57 -11.53 -8.08
N ARG A 8 3.48 -12.54 -7.21
CA ARG A 8 3.98 -12.46 -5.84
C ARG A 8 5.49 -12.21 -5.80
N LYS A 9 6.27 -12.97 -6.59
CA LYS A 9 7.72 -12.76 -6.74
C LYS A 9 8.08 -11.36 -7.23
N ASN A 10 7.29 -10.78 -8.14
CA ASN A 10 7.54 -9.42 -8.63
C ASN A 10 7.22 -8.36 -7.57
N PHE A 11 6.17 -8.55 -6.77
CA PHE A 11 5.84 -7.66 -5.66
C PHE A 11 6.89 -7.71 -4.56
N ASP A 12 7.32 -8.91 -4.14
CA ASP A 12 8.33 -9.06 -3.10
C ASP A 12 9.66 -8.41 -3.50
N ARG A 13 10.08 -8.57 -4.76
CA ARG A 13 11.27 -7.88 -5.31
C ARG A 13 11.13 -6.36 -5.28
N LEU A 14 9.94 -5.83 -5.59
CA LEU A 14 9.68 -4.39 -5.52
C LEU A 14 9.74 -3.89 -4.07
N VAL A 15 9.22 -4.67 -3.12
CA VAL A 15 9.34 -4.36 -1.68
C VAL A 15 10.81 -4.32 -1.26
N ASP A 16 11.61 -5.33 -1.63
CA ASP A 16 13.05 -5.39 -1.31
C ASP A 16 13.80 -4.18 -1.90
N GLN A 17 13.49 -3.80 -3.14
CA GLN A 17 14.08 -2.63 -3.80
C GLN A 17 13.77 -1.34 -3.04
N ILE A 18 12.49 -1.08 -2.74
CA ILE A 18 12.08 0.13 -2.01
C ILE A 18 12.66 0.15 -0.59
N GLU A 19 12.71 -0.99 0.09
CA GLU A 19 13.34 -1.12 1.40
C GLU A 19 14.82 -0.72 1.34
N GLN A 20 15.56 -1.23 0.35
CA GLN A 20 16.97 -0.90 0.17
C GLN A 20 17.18 0.58 -0.17
N GLU A 21 16.32 1.16 -1.01
CA GLU A 21 16.33 2.60 -1.32
C GLU A 21 16.15 3.46 -0.07
N ILE A 22 15.16 3.13 0.76
CA ILE A 22 14.89 3.85 2.02
C ILE A 22 16.10 3.74 2.96
N LEU A 23 16.64 2.53 3.15
CA LEU A 23 17.78 2.30 4.02
C LEU A 23 19.04 3.02 3.53
N ASN A 24 19.30 3.05 2.22
CA ASN A 24 20.42 3.79 1.64
C ASN A 24 20.25 5.29 1.86
N ALA A 25 19.05 5.84 1.63
CA ALA A 25 18.77 7.25 1.86
C ALA A 25 18.95 7.65 3.34
N ILE A 26 18.57 6.78 4.28
CA ILE A 26 18.81 6.99 5.72
C ILE A 26 20.31 6.95 6.05
N ARG A 27 21.09 6.04 5.43
CA ARG A 27 22.55 5.95 5.64
C ARG A 27 23.28 7.17 5.10
N GLU A 28 22.87 7.67 3.93
CA GLU A 28 23.54 8.78 3.24
C GLU A 28 23.14 10.16 3.81
N CYS A 29 21.85 10.35 4.12
CA CYS A 29 21.30 11.65 4.50
C CYS A 29 20.89 11.75 5.98
N GLY A 30 21.04 10.67 6.75
CA GLY A 30 20.56 10.57 8.13
C GLY A 30 19.06 10.24 8.23
N PRO A 31 18.58 9.93 9.45
CA PRO A 31 17.20 9.56 9.68
C PRO A 31 16.26 10.76 9.47
N GLN A 32 15.30 10.62 8.57
CA GLN A 32 14.23 11.59 8.37
C GLN A 32 12.86 10.92 8.59
N PRO A 33 11.91 11.56 9.30
CA PRO A 33 10.61 10.95 9.59
C PRO A 33 9.82 10.50 8.36
N TYR A 34 9.93 11.23 7.24
CA TYR A 34 9.16 10.93 6.02
C TYR A 34 9.56 9.62 5.34
N TYR A 35 10.78 9.11 5.57
CA TYR A 35 11.23 7.84 5.01
C TYR A 35 10.44 6.65 5.53
N THR A 36 9.91 6.75 6.75
CA THR A 36 9.21 5.67 7.45
C THR A 36 7.84 6.08 7.97
N GLU A 37 7.26 7.17 7.42
CA GLU A 37 5.95 7.67 7.84
C GLU A 37 4.86 6.64 7.53
N MET A 38 4.24 6.12 8.58
CA MET A 38 3.18 5.10 8.50
C MET A 38 1.77 5.68 8.50
N TYR A 39 1.62 6.98 8.73
CA TYR A 39 0.32 7.61 8.80
C TYR A 39 0.18 8.72 7.76
N LEU A 40 -0.89 8.63 6.97
CA LEU A 40 -1.25 9.63 5.96
C LEU A 40 -2.69 10.06 6.13
N HIS A 41 -3.05 11.20 5.55
CA HIS A 41 -4.45 11.65 5.55
C HIS A 41 -5.21 11.00 4.39
N CYS A 42 -6.43 10.55 4.65
CA CYS A 42 -7.37 10.16 3.61
C CYS A 42 -7.80 11.42 2.83
N SER A 43 -7.73 11.39 1.50
CA SER A 43 -8.11 12.54 0.66
C SER A 43 -9.60 12.89 0.68
N ILE A 44 -10.46 12.00 1.19
CA ILE A 44 -11.92 12.22 1.27
C ILE A 44 -12.36 12.73 2.64
N CYS A 45 -11.98 12.04 3.71
CA CYS A 45 -12.43 12.40 5.07
C CYS A 45 -11.40 13.21 5.87
N TYR A 46 -10.22 13.45 5.31
CA TYR A 46 -9.10 14.20 5.91
C TYR A 46 -8.62 13.67 7.27
N LYS A 47 -9.07 12.49 7.70
CA LYS A 47 -8.60 11.85 8.93
C LYS A 47 -7.24 11.20 8.69
N LYS A 48 -6.35 11.30 9.67
CA LYS A 48 -5.08 10.56 9.71
C LYS A 48 -5.37 9.06 9.85
N LYS A 49 -4.76 8.25 9.00
CA LYS A 49 -4.98 6.81 8.84
C LYS A 49 -3.66 6.09 8.64
N LYS A 50 -3.59 4.82 9.06
CA LYS A 50 -2.41 4.00 8.76
C LYS A 50 -2.35 3.75 7.27
N ARG A 51 -1.15 3.69 6.69
CA ARG A 51 -0.96 3.33 5.27
C ARG A 51 -1.62 2.00 4.89
N THR A 52 -1.66 1.05 5.82
CA THR A 52 -2.34 -0.25 5.64
C THR A 52 -3.85 -0.13 5.46
N GLU A 53 -4.45 0.95 5.97
CA GLU A 53 -5.89 1.27 5.86
C GLU A 53 -6.20 2.16 4.65
N LEU A 54 -5.19 2.49 3.83
CA LEU A 54 -5.32 3.35 2.66
C LEU A 54 -5.10 2.54 1.38
N ARG A 55 -5.78 2.92 0.31
CA ARG A 55 -5.54 2.44 -1.06
C ARG A 55 -5.53 3.62 -2.00
N ILE A 56 -4.77 3.50 -3.08
CA ILE A 56 -4.84 4.47 -4.18
C ILE A 56 -6.09 4.19 -4.98
N THR A 57 -6.96 5.19 -5.14
CA THR A 57 -8.19 5.11 -5.92
C THR A 57 -8.11 5.98 -7.16
N LYS A 58 -8.89 5.62 -8.17
CA LYS A 58 -9.15 6.48 -9.32
C LYS A 58 -10.10 7.61 -8.93
N ASP A 59 -9.88 8.79 -9.48
CA ASP A 59 -10.84 9.88 -9.36
C ASP A 59 -12.04 9.65 -10.29
N PRO A 60 -13.27 9.51 -9.77
CA PRO A 60 -14.46 9.47 -10.62
C PRO A 60 -14.70 10.78 -11.39
N GLU A 61 -14.26 11.92 -10.85
CA GLU A 61 -14.44 13.25 -11.45
C GLU A 61 -13.26 13.68 -12.34
N GLN A 62 -12.17 12.88 -12.38
CA GLN A 62 -10.93 13.14 -13.12
C GLN A 62 -10.26 14.50 -12.80
N ILE A 63 -10.52 15.07 -11.62
CA ILE A 63 -9.89 16.32 -11.16
C ILE A 63 -8.43 16.05 -10.78
N TYR A 64 -8.16 14.87 -10.24
CA TYR A 64 -6.83 14.34 -9.94
C TYR A 64 -6.64 13.00 -10.65
N ASP A 65 -5.41 12.63 -10.98
CA ASP A 65 -5.15 11.30 -11.56
C ASP A 65 -5.53 10.19 -10.57
N GLU A 66 -4.96 10.25 -9.36
CA GLU A 66 -5.10 9.24 -8.32
C GLU A 66 -4.80 9.80 -6.93
N PHE A 67 -5.49 9.29 -5.90
CA PHE A 67 -5.32 9.75 -4.52
C PHE A 67 -5.51 8.64 -3.48
N ALA A 68 -4.97 8.85 -2.28
CA ALA A 68 -5.00 7.88 -1.19
C ALA A 68 -6.29 8.00 -0.36
N VAL A 69 -7.10 6.95 -0.35
CA VAL A 69 -8.39 6.93 0.34
C VAL A 69 -8.44 5.78 1.33
N CYS A 70 -9.09 6.01 2.47
CA CYS A 70 -9.27 4.98 3.47
C CYS A 70 -10.36 3.99 3.08
N LEU A 71 -10.21 2.73 3.50
CA LEU A 71 -11.15 1.65 3.18
C LEU A 71 -12.62 2.04 3.45
N HIS A 72 -12.90 2.68 4.58
CA HIS A 72 -14.25 3.17 4.92
C HIS A 72 -14.82 4.17 3.88
N CYS A 73 -14.00 5.09 3.37
CA CYS A 73 -14.46 6.04 2.34
C CYS A 73 -14.62 5.37 0.98
N ILE A 74 -13.79 4.36 0.67
CA ILE A 74 -13.91 3.56 -0.55
C ILE A 74 -15.25 2.83 -0.54
N ASP A 75 -15.58 2.13 0.55
CA ASP A 75 -16.82 1.37 0.67
C ASP A 75 -18.04 2.31 0.65
N LYS A 76 -17.98 3.42 1.39
CA LYS A 76 -19.08 4.39 1.48
C LYS A 76 -19.42 5.06 0.14
N LEU A 77 -18.41 5.34 -0.69
CA LEU A 77 -18.56 6.07 -1.95
C LEU A 77 -18.43 5.16 -3.17
N ASN A 78 -18.29 3.85 -2.97
CA ASN A 78 -18.08 2.85 -4.02
C ASN A 78 -16.94 3.21 -4.99
N LEU A 79 -15.79 3.63 -4.44
CA LEU A 79 -14.65 4.08 -5.24
C LEU A 79 -13.89 2.90 -5.85
N THR A 80 -13.37 3.09 -7.06
CA THR A 80 -12.56 2.07 -7.72
C THR A 80 -11.10 2.16 -7.25
N VAL A 81 -10.60 1.09 -6.64
CA VAL A 81 -9.17 0.93 -6.32
C VAL A 81 -8.36 0.88 -7.61
N SER A 82 -7.32 1.70 -7.69
CA SER A 82 -6.46 1.73 -8.88
C SER A 82 -5.56 0.50 -8.96
N LYS A 83 -5.26 0.11 -10.20
CA LYS A 83 -4.31 -0.96 -10.56
C LYS A 83 -3.06 -0.38 -11.25
N SER A 84 -2.84 0.93 -11.14
CA SER A 84 -1.67 1.60 -11.70
C SER A 84 -0.37 1.15 -11.01
N GLU A 85 0.75 1.44 -11.65
CA GLU A 85 2.07 1.28 -11.06
C GLU A 85 2.21 2.08 -9.77
N ARG A 86 1.62 3.28 -9.70
CA ARG A 86 1.60 4.11 -8.48
C ARG A 86 0.83 3.44 -7.33
N ALA A 87 -0.28 2.78 -7.62
CA ALA A 87 -1.02 2.01 -6.62
C ALA A 87 -0.20 0.82 -6.10
N LEU A 88 0.55 0.16 -6.99
CA LEU A 88 1.44 -0.93 -6.65
C LEU A 88 2.63 -0.44 -5.80
N ASP A 89 3.30 0.65 -6.20
CA ASP A 89 4.38 1.29 -5.44
C ASP A 89 3.91 1.70 -4.06
N PHE A 90 2.73 2.33 -3.96
CA PHE A 90 2.17 2.72 -2.66
C PHE A 90 1.99 1.52 -1.72
N LYS A 91 1.50 0.40 -2.25
CA LYS A 91 1.37 -0.86 -1.50
C LYS A 91 2.76 -1.40 -1.13
N ALA A 92 3.68 -1.54 -2.08
CA ALA A 92 5.01 -2.08 -1.85
C ALA A 92 5.81 -1.25 -0.83
N ARG A 93 5.79 0.08 -0.96
CA ARG A 93 6.39 1.01 -0.01
C ARG A 93 5.81 0.89 1.40
N THR A 94 4.51 0.65 1.52
CA THR A 94 3.89 0.40 2.83
C THR A 94 4.46 -0.85 3.48
N TYR A 95 4.64 -1.93 2.72
CA TYR A 95 5.25 -3.17 3.21
C TYR A 95 6.73 -2.98 3.55
N ALA A 96 7.49 -2.26 2.72
CA ALA A 96 8.90 -1.95 2.98
C ALA A 96 9.06 -1.14 4.28
N ILE A 97 8.25 -0.09 4.49
CA ILE A 97 8.27 0.69 5.74
C ILE A 97 7.92 -0.19 6.94
N MET A 98 6.92 -1.07 6.81
CA MET A 98 6.57 -2.01 7.88
C MET A 98 7.72 -2.93 8.25
N ARG A 99 8.45 -3.47 7.26
CA ARG A 99 9.65 -4.30 7.49
C ARG A 99 10.73 -3.54 8.23
N ILE A 100 11.01 -2.30 7.81
CA ILE A 100 12.01 -1.44 8.45
C ILE A 100 11.63 -1.16 9.91
N ILE A 101 10.36 -0.82 10.19
CA ILE A 101 9.92 -0.47 11.54
C ILE A 101 9.88 -1.69 12.48
N SER A 102 9.42 -2.84 11.98
CA SER A 102 9.23 -4.04 12.80
C SER A 102 10.47 -4.93 12.90
N GLY A 103 11.45 -4.75 12.02
CA GLY A 103 12.62 -5.63 11.90
C GLY A 103 12.30 -7.05 11.41
N VAL A 104 11.05 -7.31 10.98
CA VAL A 104 10.56 -8.63 10.55
C VAL A 104 9.62 -8.48 9.34
N LEU A 105 9.61 -9.48 8.45
CA LEU A 105 8.66 -9.55 7.32
C LEU A 105 7.21 -9.63 7.83
N PRO A 106 6.27 -8.77 7.36
CA PRO A 106 4.85 -9.06 7.56
C PRO A 106 4.49 -10.28 6.71
N PHE A 107 4.22 -11.39 7.38
CA PHE A 107 3.70 -12.62 6.81
C PHE A 107 2.20 -12.40 6.53
N ASP A 108 1.79 -12.39 5.26
CA ASP A 108 0.38 -12.32 4.89
C ASP A 108 -0.07 -13.69 4.36
N GLU A 109 -0.84 -14.39 5.21
CA GLU A 109 -1.45 -15.69 4.91
C GLU A 109 -2.99 -15.60 4.81
N SER A 110 -3.58 -14.39 4.79
CA SER A 110 -5.04 -14.27 4.93
C SER A 110 -5.67 -13.08 4.18
N GLU A 111 -5.60 -13.06 2.85
CA GLU A 111 -6.56 -12.32 2.00
C GLU A 111 -7.22 -13.22 0.93
N GLU A 112 -7.30 -14.53 1.15
CA GLU A 112 -8.24 -15.43 0.44
C GLU A 112 -9.18 -16.10 1.45
N LYS A 113 -10.24 -15.38 1.87
CA LYS A 113 -11.48 -16.07 2.20
C LYS A 113 -12.40 -15.96 0.98
N PRO A 114 -12.77 -17.07 0.33
CA PRO A 114 -13.83 -17.04 -0.65
C PRO A 114 -15.13 -16.65 0.05
N LEU A 115 -15.79 -15.64 -0.50
CA LEU A 115 -17.22 -15.41 -0.29
C LEU A 115 -17.97 -16.58 -0.96
N THR A 116 -18.19 -17.64 -0.21
CA THR A 116 -19.34 -18.54 -0.42
C THR A 116 -20.19 -18.36 0.84
N GLY A 117 -21.35 -17.71 0.79
CA GLY A 117 -22.43 -18.03 -0.14
C GLY A 117 -23.28 -19.10 0.55
N SER A 118 -24.38 -18.61 1.13
CA SER A 118 -25.56 -19.27 1.67
C SER A 118 -25.78 -20.74 1.34
N GLU A 119 -26.14 -21.55 2.35
CA GLU A 119 -27.49 -22.13 2.56
C GLU A 119 -27.62 -22.68 3.98
#